data_AF-A0A2E6KNU5-F1
#
_entry.id   AF-A0A2E6KNU5-F1
#
_cell.length_a   1.000
_cell.length_b   1.000
_cell.length_c   1.000
_cell.angle_alpha   90.00
_cell.angle_beta   90.00
_cell.angle_gamma   90.00
#
_symmetry.space_group_name_H-M   'P 1'
#
loop_
_entity.id
_entity.type
_entity.pdbx_description
1 polymer ?
#
loop_
_entity_poly.entity_id
_entity_poly.type
_entity_poly.pdbx_seq_one_letter_code
_entity_poly.pdbx_strand_id
1 'polypeptide(L)' 'MSNKNYLKYFNLSYHFFLTLIASALVGYLLDSYLEFRFFVFTFSLPILGFFYSLYRIYKSEKE' A
#
# COMPACT_ATOMS: atom_id res chain seq x y z
N MET A 1 -27.22 3.18 2.73
CA MET A 1 -25.93 2.73 2.14
C MET A 1 -25.94 1.20 2.15
N SER A 2 -25.97 0.55 0.99
CA SER A 2 -26.12 -0.92 0.90
C SER A 2 -24.94 -1.61 1.61
N ASN A 3 -25.20 -2.65 2.42
CA ASN A 3 -24.16 -3.42 3.14
C ASN A 3 -23.01 -3.90 2.23
N LYS A 4 -23.26 -4.06 0.93
CA LYS A 4 -22.23 -4.37 -0.09
C LYS A 4 -21.15 -3.29 -0.20
N ASN A 5 -21.50 -2.01 -0.08
CA ASN A 5 -20.53 -0.91 -0.22
C ASN A 5 -19.60 -0.85 0.99
N TYR A 6 -20.13 -1.04 2.20
CA TYR A 6 -19.30 -1.08 3.41
C TYR A 6 -18.28 -2.21 3.39
N LEU A 7 -18.69 -3.42 2.99
CA LEU A 7 -17.77 -4.55 2.85
C LEU A 7 -16.71 -4.31 1.77
N LYS A 8 -17.07 -3.66 0.64
CA LYS A 8 -16.13 -3.28 -0.42
C LYS A 8 -15.02 -2.38 0.14
N TYR A 9 -15.39 -1.28 0.81
CA TYR A 9 -14.41 -0.34 1.36
C TYR A 9 -13.64 -0.93 2.55
N PHE A 10 -14.26 -1.78 3.36
CA PHE A 10 -13.56 -2.46 4.45
C PHE A 10 -12.47 -3.41 3.93
N ASN A 11 -12.79 -4.24 2.94
CA ASN A 11 -11.82 -5.13 2.32
C ASN A 11 -10.68 -4.35 1.65
N LEU A 12 -11.02 -3.23 1.02
CA LEU A 12 -10.06 -2.33 0.41
C LEU A 12 -9.08 -1.73 1.43
N SER A 13 -9.59 -1.21 2.54
CA SER A 13 -8.77 -0.69 3.64
C SER A 13 -7.87 -1.77 4.25
N TYR A 14 -8.38 -3.01 4.37
CA TYR A 14 -7.61 -4.14 4.87
C TYR A 14 -6.45 -4.50 3.91
N HIS A 15 -6.72 -4.60 2.61
CA HIS A 15 -5.67 -4.80 1.60
C HIS A 15 -4.64 -3.69 1.59
N PHE A 16 -5.08 -2.44 1.74
CA PHE A 16 -4.19 -1.29 1.81
C PHE A 16 -3.27 -1.36 3.03
N PHE A 17 -3.83 -1.65 4.22
CA PHE A 17 -3.06 -1.82 5.45
C PHE A 17 -2.00 -2.91 5.33
N LEU A 18 -2.36 -4.07 4.80
CA LEU A 18 -1.42 -5.17 4.56
C LEU A 18 -0.31 -4.79 3.57
N THR A 19 -0.67 -4.10 2.48
CA THR A 19 0.30 -3.64 1.48
C THR A 19 1.28 -2.65 2.11
N LEU A 20 0.81 -1.76 2.99
CA LEU A 20 1.64 -0.77 3.65
C LEU A 20 2.65 -1.40 4.61
N ILE A 21 2.22 -2.36 5.44
CA ILE A 21 3.11 -3.11 6.33
C ILE A 21 4.14 -3.92 5.54
N ALA A 22 3.69 -4.65 4.52
CA ALA A 22 4.59 -5.47 3.69
C ALA A 22 5.62 -4.59 2.97
N SER A 23 5.21 -3.45 2.42
CA SER A 23 6.10 -2.52 1.73
C SER A 23 7.11 -1.88 2.68
N ALA A 24 6.70 -1.53 3.89
CA ALA A 24 7.60 -0.98 4.91
C ALA A 24 8.63 -2.03 5.37
N LEU A 25 8.20 -3.27 5.60
CA LEU A 25 9.12 -4.36 5.96
C LEU A 25 10.13 -4.66 4.86
N VAL A 26 9.67 -4.78 3.61
CA VAL A 26 10.56 -4.99 2.45
C VAL A 26 11.51 -3.81 2.27
N GLY A 27 11.01 -2.58 2.42
CA GLY A 27 11.84 -1.38 2.33
C GLY A 27 12.90 -1.30 3.41
N TYR A 28 12.55 -1.65 4.65
CA TYR A 28 13.50 -1.70 5.76
C TYR A 28 14.60 -2.75 5.53
N LEU A 29 14.21 -3.95 5.06
CA LEU A 29 15.18 -5.00 4.72
C LEU A 29 16.12 -4.57 3.58
N LEU A 30 15.59 -3.89 2.56
CA LEU A 30 16.38 -3.37 1.44
C LEU A 30 17.34 -2.25 1.88
N ASP A 31 16.86 -1.29 2.67
CA ASP A 31 17.69 -0.21 3.20
C ASP A 31 18.83 -0.77 4.05
N SER A 32 18.54 -1.78 4.88
CA SER A 32 19.53 -2.47 5.72
C SER A 32 20.54 -3.26 4.89
N TYR A 33 20.08 -4.02 3.89
CA TYR A 33 20.96 -4.83 3.02
C TYR A 33 21.88 -3.99 2.14
N LEU A 34 21.39 -2.85 1.66
CA LEU A 34 22.15 -1.94 0.80
C LEU A 34 22.92 -0.87 1.60
N GLU A 35 22.92 -0.99 2.94
CA GLU A 35 23.58 -0.09 3.88
C GLU A 35 23.26 1.40 3.65
N PHE A 36 22.03 1.70 3.21
CA PHE A 36 21.62 3.08 3.03
C PHE A 36 21.57 3.79 4.39
N ARG A 37 22.29 4.92 4.49
CA ARG A 37 22.22 5.80 5.67
C ARG A 37 20.83 6.39 5.93
N PHE A 38 19.99 6.41 4.90
CA PHE A 38 18.63 6.94 4.96
C PHE A 38 17.65 5.84 4.60
N PHE A 39 16.51 5.81 5.28
CA PHE A 39 15.45 4.82 5.09
C PHE A 39 14.63 5.06 3.80
N VAL A 40 15.32 5.19 2.66
CA VAL A 40 14.74 5.62 1.38
C VAL A 40 13.68 4.63 0.91
N PHE A 41 13.98 3.33 0.93
CA PHE A 41 13.04 2.30 0.47
C PHE A 41 11.92 2.07 1.47
N THR A 42 12.21 2.16 2.78
CA THR A 42 11.22 2.06 3.86
C THR A 42 10.13 3.11 3.73
N PHE A 43 10.45 4.33 3.28
CA PHE A 43 9.46 5.38 3.06
C PHE A 43 8.86 5.36 1.65
N SER A 44 9.66 5.16 0.61
CA SER A 44 9.18 5.25 -0.78
C SER A 44 8.26 4.10 -1.19
N LEU A 45 8.54 2.86 -0.76
CA LEU A 45 7.74 1.69 -1.15
C LEU A 45 6.30 1.76 -0.62
N PRO A 46 6.04 2.11 0.66
CA PRO A 46 4.67 2.37 1.15
C PRO A 46 3.94 3.45 0.37
N ILE A 47 4.61 4.56 0.02
CA ILE A 47 4.01 5.68 -0.72
C ILE A 47 3.62 5.22 -2.13
N LEU A 48 4.50 4.53 -2.83
CA LEU A 48 4.20 3.96 -4.15
C LEU A 48 3.06 2.94 -4.09
N GLY A 49 3.07 2.07 -3.07
CA GLY A 49 2.00 1.11 -2.81
C GLY A 49 0.64 1.77 -2.57
N PHE A 50 0.62 2.90 -1.86
CA PHE A 50 -0.59 3.71 -1.66
C PHE A 50 -1.14 4.26 -2.97
N PHE A 51 -0.31 4.95 -3.77
CA PHE A 51 -0.75 5.52 -5.04
C PHE A 51 -1.18 4.43 -6.03
N TYR A 52 -0.48 3.29 -6.07
CA TYR A 52 -0.88 2.15 -6.88
C TYR A 52 -2.26 1.59 -6.47
N SER A 53 -2.50 1.47 -5.17
CA SER A 53 -3.79 1.01 -4.64
C SER A 53 -4.92 1.97 -5.02
N LEU A 54 -4.71 3.28 -4.83
CA LEU A 54 -5.67 4.31 -5.26
C LEU A 54 -5.96 4.26 -6.76
N TYR A 55 -4.92 4.14 -7.57
CA TYR A 55 -5.07 4.05 -9.03
C TYR A 55 -5.90 2.82 -9.44
N ARG A 56 -5.67 1.67 -8.80
CA ARG A 56 -6.43 0.45 -9.06
C ARG A 56 -7.91 0.63 -8.71
N ILE A 57 -8.22 1.28 -7.59
CA ILE A 57 -9.60 1.57 -7.18
C ILE A 57 -10.27 2.47 -8.21
N TYR A 58 -9.62 3.58 -8.55
CA TYR A 58 -10.11 4.52 -9.55
C TYR A 58 -10.42 3.83 -10.88
N LYS A 59 -9.53 2.95 -11.33
CA LYS A 59 -9.76 2.15 -12.53
C LYS A 59 -10.96 1.21 -12.37
N SER A 60 -11.06 0.50 -11.25
CA SER A 60 -12.17 -0.43 -10.97
C SER A 60 -13.55 0.22 -10.83
N GLU A 61 -13.62 1.53 -10.62
CA GLU A 61 -14.89 2.27 -10.57
C GLU A 61 -15.26 2.91 -11.91
N LYS A 62 -14.31 2.97 -12.85
CA LYS A 62 -14.52 3.49 -14.20
C LYS A 62 -14.90 2.42 -15.24
N GLU A 63 -14.56 1.16 -14.98
CA GLU A 63 -15.03 -0.03 -15.72
C GLU A 63 -16.39 -0.51 -15.21
#